data_AF-A0A942RTX4-F1
#
_entry.id   AF-A0A942RTX4-F1
#
_cell.length_a   1.000
_cell.length_b   1.000
_cell.length_c   1.000
_cell.angle_alpha   90.00
_cell.angle_beta   90.00
_cell.angle_gamma   90.00
#
_symmetry.space_group_name_H-M   'P 1'
#
loop_
_entity.id
_entity.type
_entity.pdbx_description
1 polymer ?
#
loop_
_entity_poly.entity_id
_entity_poly.type
_entity_poly.pdbx_seq_one_letter_code
_entity_poly.pdbx_strand_id
1 'polypeptide(L)'
;MKKNLNVDKLAEMIKSKRGNKGLRETAVEIGEVSASTLSRIEQSKLPDINTFIKLCDWLEVSPDYFKDSSTPKSKSNEKEIIAHLRADKNLNSNTANTLIKMIEFAYKSEVKNK
;
A
#
# COMPACT_ATOMS: atom_id res chain seq x y z
N MET A 1 14.49 -7.84 8.52
CA MET A 1 13.07 -7.50 8.26
C MET A 1 12.57 -8.34 7.10
N LYS A 2 11.71 -9.34 7.34
CA LYS A 2 10.95 -9.99 6.26
C LYS A 2 9.86 -9.00 5.83
N LYS A 3 10.06 -8.34 4.69
CA LYS A 3 9.00 -7.56 4.02
C LYS A 3 8.08 -8.60 3.38
N ASN A 4 6.91 -8.83 3.96
CA ASN A 4 5.92 -9.75 3.40
C ASN A 4 5.17 -9.04 2.25
N LEU A 5 4.72 -9.81 1.26
CA LEU A 5 3.95 -9.32 0.13
C LEU A 5 2.46 -9.45 0.47
N ASN A 6 1.70 -8.37 0.29
CA ASN A 6 0.25 -8.37 0.42
C ASN A 6 -0.39 -9.04 -0.81
N VAL A 7 -0.53 -10.36 -0.74
CA VAL A 7 -1.07 -11.19 -1.83
C VAL A 7 -2.56 -10.95 -2.06
N ASP A 8 -3.32 -10.59 -1.03
CA ASP A 8 -4.75 -10.32 -1.15
C ASP A 8 -5.00 -9.05 -1.97
N LYS A 9 -4.26 -7.98 -1.67
CA LYS A 9 -4.31 -6.73 -2.42
C LYS A 9 -3.90 -6.93 -3.88
N LEU A 10 -2.88 -7.76 -4.12
CA LEU A 10 -2.47 -8.12 -5.48
C LEU A 10 -3.60 -8.86 -6.21
N ALA A 11 -4.21 -9.85 -5.58
CA ALA A 11 -5.33 -10.62 -6.14
C ALA A 11 -6.54 -9.74 -6.49
N GLU A 12 -6.92 -8.82 -5.60
CA GLU A 12 -8.02 -7.88 -5.82
C GLU A 12 -7.74 -6.96 -7.00
N MET A 13 -6.53 -6.42 -7.09
CA MET A 13 -6.16 -5.49 -8.16
C MET A 13 -6.12 -6.17 -9.52
N ILE A 14 -5.66 -7.43 -9.58
CA ILE A 14 -5.71 -8.25 -10.80
C ILE A 14 -7.16 -8.47 -11.23
N LYS A 15 -8.05 -8.88 -10.31
CA LYS A 15 -9.48 -9.06 -10.62
C LYS A 15 -10.12 -7.77 -11.12
N SER A 16 -9.76 -6.64 -10.50
CA SER A 16 -10.27 -5.33 -10.88
C SER A 16 -9.81 -4.91 -12.29
N LYS A 17 -8.50 -5.00 -12.61
CA LYS A 17 -7.99 -4.66 -13.96
C LYS A 17 -8.48 -5.63 -15.02
N ARG A 18 -8.62 -6.92 -14.69
CA ARG A 18 -9.16 -7.96 -15.60
C ARG A 18 -10.64 -7.74 -15.92
N GLY A 19 -11.44 -7.31 -14.95
CA GLY A 19 -12.89 -7.15 -15.09
C GLY A 19 -13.54 -8.45 -15.58
N ASN A 20 -14.24 -8.37 -16.72
CA ASN A 20 -14.97 -9.51 -17.31
C ASN A 20 -14.11 -10.40 -18.21
N LYS A 21 -12.83 -10.05 -18.47
CA LYS A 21 -11.96 -10.86 -19.32
C LYS A 21 -11.68 -12.22 -18.70
N GLY A 22 -11.51 -13.23 -19.54
CA GLY A 22 -11.18 -14.58 -19.09
C GLY A 22 -9.74 -14.69 -18.57
N LEU A 23 -9.47 -15.68 -17.70
CA LEU A 23 -8.11 -15.92 -17.20
C LEU A 23 -7.10 -16.24 -18.32
N ARG A 24 -7.54 -16.93 -19.38
CA ARG A 24 -6.68 -17.24 -20.54
C ARG A 24 -6.33 -16.01 -21.35
N GLU A 25 -7.31 -15.17 -21.61
CA GLU A 25 -7.11 -13.89 -22.31
C GLU A 25 -6.16 -12.98 -21.52
N THR A 26 -6.40 -12.85 -20.22
CA THR A 26 -5.57 -12.03 -19.33
C THR A 26 -4.14 -12.57 -19.22
N ALA A 27 -3.98 -13.90 -19.16
CA ALA A 27 -2.67 -14.55 -19.17
C ALA A 27 -1.87 -14.21 -20.45
N VAL A 28 -2.53 -14.15 -21.61
CA VAL A 28 -1.91 -13.74 -22.87
C VAL A 28 -1.50 -12.26 -22.83
N GLU A 29 -2.34 -11.39 -22.24
CA GLU A 29 -2.04 -9.95 -22.08
C GLU A 29 -0.84 -9.69 -21.16
N ILE A 30 -0.72 -10.42 -20.06
CA ILE A 30 0.41 -10.29 -19.13
C ILE A 30 1.70 -10.83 -19.75
N GLY A 31 1.60 -11.90 -20.54
CA GLY A 31 2.74 -12.58 -21.16
C GLY A 31 3.46 -13.51 -20.19
N GLU A 32 3.80 -14.72 -20.67
CA GLU A 32 4.56 -15.74 -19.92
C GLU A 32 3.96 -16.17 -18.55
N VAL A 33 2.70 -15.81 -18.26
CA VAL A 33 1.96 -16.28 -17.09
C VAL A 33 0.85 -17.20 -17.57
N SER A 34 0.73 -18.39 -16.98
CA SER A 34 -0.35 -19.32 -17.35
C SER A 34 -1.68 -18.97 -16.66
N ALA A 35 -2.80 -19.33 -17.27
CA ALA A 35 -4.13 -19.14 -16.66
C ALA A 35 -4.28 -19.86 -15.30
N SER A 36 -3.59 -20.99 -15.09
CA SER A 36 -3.58 -21.70 -13.81
C SER A 36 -2.73 -21.00 -12.76
N THR A 37 -1.64 -20.33 -13.16
CA THR A 37 -0.88 -19.44 -12.28
C THR A 37 -1.71 -18.23 -11.88
N LEU A 38 -2.39 -17.59 -12.84
CA LEU A 38 -3.27 -16.44 -12.56
C LEU A 38 -4.42 -16.80 -11.62
N SER A 39 -5.07 -17.96 -11.84
CA SER A 39 -6.11 -18.48 -10.94
C SER A 39 -5.61 -18.66 -9.50
N ARG A 40 -4.41 -19.24 -9.33
CA ARG A 40 -3.80 -19.41 -8.00
C ARG A 40 -3.53 -18.07 -7.32
N ILE A 41 -3.05 -17.08 -8.07
CA ILE A 41 -2.77 -15.73 -7.53
C ILE A 41 -4.07 -15.03 -7.15
N GLU A 42 -5.13 -15.16 -7.94
CA GLU A 42 -6.47 -14.66 -7.60
C GLU A 42 -7.09 -15.34 -6.36
N GLN A 43 -6.56 -16.51 -5.97
CA GLN A 43 -6.85 -17.22 -4.72
C GLN A 43 -5.81 -16.92 -3.62
N SER A 44 -5.11 -15.79 -3.74
CA SER A 44 -4.12 -15.29 -2.78
C SER A 44 -2.92 -16.22 -2.58
N LYS A 45 -2.57 -17.03 -3.58
CA LYS A 45 -1.29 -17.77 -3.55
C LYS A 45 -0.15 -16.86 -3.97
N LEU A 46 0.98 -16.99 -3.27
CA LEU A 46 2.18 -16.22 -3.53
C LEU A 46 2.75 -16.54 -4.92
N PRO A 47 2.90 -15.55 -5.81
CA PRO A 47 3.64 -15.74 -7.06
C PRO A 47 5.15 -15.85 -6.82
N ASP A 48 5.86 -16.45 -7.76
CA ASP A 48 7.31 -16.28 -7.84
C ASP A 48 7.68 -14.84 -8.24
N ILE A 49 8.96 -14.48 -8.08
CA ILE A 49 9.45 -13.12 -8.34
C ILE A 49 9.22 -12.69 -9.79
N ASN A 50 9.46 -13.57 -10.76
CA ASN A 50 9.32 -13.22 -12.18
C ASN A 50 7.85 -12.97 -12.54
N THR A 51 6.97 -13.84 -12.07
CA THR A 51 5.52 -13.67 -12.22
C THR A 51 5.05 -12.38 -11.54
N PHE A 52 5.56 -12.07 -10.35
CA PHE A 52 5.19 -10.85 -9.63
C PHE A 52 5.60 -9.56 -10.37
N ILE A 53 6.81 -9.49 -10.90
CA ILE A 53 7.27 -8.31 -11.65
C ILE A 53 6.42 -8.08 -12.90
N LYS A 54 6.13 -9.14 -13.66
CA LYS A 54 5.26 -9.04 -14.85
C LYS A 54 3.85 -8.56 -14.50
N LEU A 55 3.31 -9.02 -13.38
CA LEU A 55 2.03 -8.53 -12.88
C LEU A 55 2.10 -7.06 -12.49
N CYS A 56 3.19 -6.61 -11.87
CA CYS A 56 3.41 -5.20 -11.55
C CYS A 56 3.46 -4.34 -12.82
N ASP A 57 4.19 -4.79 -13.84
CA ASP A 57 4.29 -4.11 -15.14
C ASP A 57 2.93 -4.07 -15.83
N TRP A 58 2.21 -5.21 -15.89
CA TRP A 58 0.88 -5.28 -16.46
C TRP A 58 -0.14 -4.44 -15.67
N LEU A 59 0.00 -4.31 -14.35
CA LEU A 59 -0.85 -3.44 -13.52
C LEU A 59 -0.46 -1.96 -13.58
N GLU A 60 0.73 -1.64 -14.14
CA GLU A 60 1.35 -0.31 -14.12
C GLU A 60 1.56 0.22 -12.69
N VAL A 61 1.96 -0.67 -11.78
CA VAL A 61 2.13 -0.36 -10.35
C VAL A 61 3.48 -0.84 -9.86
N SER A 62 4.17 0.00 -9.07
CA SER A 62 5.44 -0.36 -8.45
C SER A 62 5.30 -1.56 -7.50
N PRO A 63 6.25 -2.52 -7.50
CA PRO A 63 6.30 -3.64 -6.55
C PRO A 63 6.16 -3.20 -5.07
N ASP A 64 6.61 -1.99 -4.76
CA ASP A 64 6.57 -1.41 -3.42
C ASP A 64 5.15 -1.20 -2.90
N TYR A 65 4.18 -1.03 -3.80
CA TYR A 65 2.77 -0.86 -3.47
C TYR A 65 2.14 -2.08 -2.78
N PHE A 66 2.70 -3.26 -3.03
CA PHE A 66 2.22 -4.53 -2.47
C PHE A 66 3.02 -4.97 -1.25
N LYS A 67 4.04 -4.22 -0.81
CA LYS A 67 4.72 -4.53 0.46
C LYS A 67 3.70 -4.44 1.59
N ASP A 68 3.64 -5.46 2.43
CA ASP A 68 2.82 -5.45 3.63
C ASP A 68 3.25 -4.28 4.50
N SER A 69 2.43 -3.23 4.50
CA SER A 69 2.28 -2.38 5.66
C SER A 69 1.45 -3.16 6.69
N SER A 70 1.99 -4.27 7.21
CA SER A 70 1.49 -4.90 8.43
C SER A 70 1.85 -4.01 9.62
N THR A 71 1.26 -2.82 9.61
CA THR A 71 0.78 -2.15 10.79
C THR A 71 -0.66 -1.74 10.44
N PRO A 72 -1.65 -2.13 11.25
CA PRO A 72 -3.02 -1.63 11.09
C PRO A 72 -2.96 -0.10 11.06
N LYS A 73 -3.83 0.54 10.29
CA LYS A 73 -4.16 1.99 10.31
C LYS A 73 -3.67 2.73 11.57
N SER A 74 -2.38 3.06 11.65
CA SER A 74 -1.70 3.85 12.70
C SER A 74 -0.18 3.83 12.48
N LYS A 75 0.30 4.25 11.31
CA LYS A 75 1.28 5.33 11.42
C LYS A 75 0.37 6.51 11.75
N SER A 76 0.27 6.91 13.02
CA SER A 76 -0.68 7.97 13.35
C SER A 76 -0.30 9.16 12.47
N ASN A 77 -1.23 9.62 11.62
CA ASN A 77 -1.03 10.78 10.75
C ASN A 77 -0.42 11.93 11.58
N GLU A 78 -0.80 12.03 12.85
CA GLU A 78 -0.15 12.83 13.89
C GLU A 78 1.39 12.77 13.86
N LYS A 79 2.03 11.60 13.96
CA LYS A 79 3.51 11.49 13.99
C LYS A 79 4.16 11.97 12.69
N GLU A 80 3.53 11.72 11.55
CA GLU A 80 4.03 12.16 10.24
C GLU A 80 3.88 13.67 10.08
N ILE A 81 2.73 14.23 10.43
CA ILE A 81 2.48 15.68 10.42
C ILE A 81 3.47 16.39 11.36
N ILE A 82 3.68 15.86 12.57
CA ILE A 82 4.66 16.41 13.53
C ILE A 82 6.08 16.34 12.97
N ALA A 83 6.45 15.25 12.28
CA ALA A 83 7.77 15.13 11.66
C ALA A 83 7.97 16.18 10.55
N HIS A 84 6.96 16.42 9.71
CA HIS A 84 7.01 17.47 8.70
C HIS A 84 7.15 18.87 9.31
N LEU A 85 6.37 19.19 10.36
CA LEU A 85 6.46 20.48 11.05
C LEU A 85 7.83 20.70 11.72
N ARG A 86 8.49 19.65 12.20
CA ARG A 86 9.86 19.73 12.74
C ARG A 86 10.92 19.92 11.66
N ALA A 87 10.69 19.36 10.47
CA ALA A 87 11.63 19.41 9.35
C ALA A 87 11.49 20.69 8.50
N ASP A 88 10.38 21.43 8.65
CA ASP A 88 10.12 22.65 7.90
C ASP A 88 11.01 23.81 8.36
N LYS A 89 11.97 24.19 7.51
CA LYS A 89 12.92 25.28 7.76
C LYS A 89 12.31 26.67 7.59
N ASN A 90 11.11 26.78 7.01
CA ASN A 90 10.43 28.06 6.81
C ASN A 90 9.60 28.47 8.03
N LEU A 91 9.37 27.54 8.98
CA LEU A 91 8.71 27.82 10.24
C LEU A 91 9.73 28.12 11.33
N ASN A 92 9.54 29.22 12.04
CA ASN A 92 10.31 29.46 13.26
C ASN A 92 9.96 28.40 14.32
N SER A 93 10.92 28.07 15.17
CA SER A 93 10.78 26.98 16.15
C SER A 93 9.62 27.18 17.12
N ASN A 94 9.26 28.42 17.44
CA ASN A 94 8.16 28.71 18.36
C ASN A 94 6.80 28.40 17.70
N THR A 95 6.60 28.82 16.45
CA THR A 95 5.40 28.54 15.66
C THR A 95 5.26 27.04 15.39
N ALA A 96 6.34 26.37 14.99
CA ALA A 96 6.33 24.92 14.78
C ALA A 96 5.92 24.16 16.05
N ASN A 97 6.49 24.52 17.21
CA ASN A 97 6.12 23.92 18.49
C ASN A 97 4.67 24.19 18.89
N THR A 98 4.15 25.38 18.59
CA THR A 98 2.74 25.72 18.84
C THR A 98 1.79 24.84 18.02
N LEU A 99 2.06 24.69 16.72
CA LEU A 99 1.28 23.84 15.83
C LEU A 99 1.32 22.36 16.27
N ILE A 100 2.48 21.86 16.66
CA ILE A 100 2.64 20.50 17.19
C ILE A 100 1.74 20.30 18.42
N LYS A 101 1.76 21.22 19.38
CA LYS A 101 0.91 21.13 20.58
C LYS A 101 -0.59 21.14 20.25
N MET A 102 -1.02 21.96 19.30
CA MET A 102 -2.42 22.01 18.87
C MET A 102 -2.85 20.68 18.24
N ILE A 103 -2.01 20.10 17.40
CA ILE A 103 -2.26 18.81 16.76
C ILE A 103 -2.32 17.68 17.81
N GLU A 104 -1.34 17.61 18.71
CA GLU A 104 -1.33 16.63 19.81
C GLU A 104 -2.58 16.73 20.67
N PHE A 105 -3.06 17.96 20.93
CA PHE A 105 -4.29 18.17 21.68
C PHE A 105 -5.52 17.64 20.94
N ALA A 106 -5.66 17.94 19.64
CA ALA A 106 -6.77 17.47 18.82
C ALA A 106 -6.82 15.94 18.73
N TYR A 107 -5.67 15.27 18.53
CA TYR A 107 -5.65 13.80 18.52
C TYR A 107 -5.98 13.20 19.89
N LYS A 108 -5.52 13.82 20.99
CA LYS A 108 -5.87 13.38 22.35
C LYS A 108 -7.36 13.55 22.67
N SER A 109 -8.03 14.57 22.16
CA SER A 109 -9.47 14.76 22.38
C SER A 109 -10.32 13.74 21.62
N GLU A 110 -9.93 13.36 20.40
CA GLU A 110 -10.65 12.35 19.61
C GLU A 110 -10.54 10.94 20.20
N VAL A 111 -9.41 10.62 20.85
CA VAL A 111 -9.21 9.32 21.53
C VAL A 111 -10.03 9.22 22.82
N LYS A 112 -10.33 10.34 23.49
CA LYS A 112 -11.17 10.36 24.71
C LYS A 112 -12.67 10.25 24.43
N ASN A 113 -13.10 10.50 23.19
CA ASN A 113 -14.51 10.49 22.78
C ASN A 113 -14.92 9.18 22.06
N LYS A 114 -14.05 8.16 22.07
CA LYS A 114 -14.34 6.78 21.64
C LYS A 114 -14.32 5.85 22.85
#